data_AF-A0A354EYM5-F1
#
_entry.id   AF-A0A354EYM5-F1
#
_cell.length_a   1.000
_cell.length_b   1.000
_cell.length_c   1.000
_cell.angle_alpha   90.00
_cell.angle_beta   90.00
_cell.angle_gamma   90.00
#
_symmetry.space_group_name_H-M   'P 1'
#
loop_
_entity.id
_entity.type
_entity.pdbx_description
1 polymer ?
#
loop_
_entity_poly.entity_id
_entity_poly.type
_entity_poly.pdbx_seq_one_letter_code
_entity_poly.pdbx_strand_id
1 'polypeptide(L)'
;MRLSTYILDNIEPILQEWEDFAKTLFPADQSITVKELRDHASKVLVAIAHDLERSQTSTVQSDKSKGLLVKDDEINTAAEDHGIQRVIQGLSIIEMIREYRALRASVIRLFSKSDRAILLSDPNDLVRFNEAIDQEVAESVYTYSTYKDKQTRIFESMLSSIPDLSYTLDLDGNITYMNLAMTYLYDKPKHEILGKAIYNTNMPAVADMREHIQYIIKTKKECHGEVVYKDKSGNHHFF
;
A
#
# COMPACT_ATOMS: atom_id res chain seq x y z
N MET A 1 -11.89 -4.20 34.88
CA MET A 1 -12.41 -4.79 33.63
C MET A 1 -11.22 -4.95 32.70
N ARG A 2 -10.99 -6.14 32.14
CA ARG A 2 -9.88 -6.38 31.21
C ARG A 2 -10.13 -5.62 29.91
N LEU A 3 -9.07 -5.17 29.24
CA LEU A 3 -9.20 -4.41 27.98
C LEU A 3 -9.84 -5.25 26.85
N SER A 4 -9.55 -6.55 26.80
CA SER A 4 -10.16 -7.53 25.90
C SER A 4 -11.70 -7.54 26.00
N THR A 5 -12.24 -7.69 27.21
CA THR A 5 -13.69 -7.67 27.46
C THR A 5 -14.30 -6.34 27.05
N TYR A 6 -13.62 -5.23 27.38
CA TYR A 6 -14.08 -3.91 26.97
C TYR A 6 -14.19 -3.77 25.45
N ILE A 7 -13.16 -4.20 24.71
CA ILE A 7 -13.15 -4.14 23.24
C ILE A 7 -14.34 -4.90 22.67
N LEU A 8 -14.57 -6.13 23.13
CA LEU A 8 -15.67 -6.98 22.65
C LEU A 8 -17.05 -6.39 22.98
N ASP A 9 -17.23 -5.86 24.18
CA ASP A 9 -18.48 -5.25 24.62
C ASP A 9 -18.76 -3.89 23.93
N ASN A 10 -17.75 -3.26 23.35
CA ASN A 10 -17.81 -1.91 22.80
C ASN A 10 -17.35 -1.81 21.33
N ILE A 11 -17.42 -2.89 20.55
CA ILE A 11 -17.02 -2.89 19.13
C ILE A 11 -17.73 -1.76 18.37
N GLU A 12 -19.06 -1.67 18.45
CA GLU A 12 -19.80 -0.65 17.70
C GLU A 12 -19.46 0.80 18.08
N PRO A 13 -19.39 1.19 19.38
CA PRO A 13 -18.86 2.49 19.79
C PRO A 13 -17.44 2.77 19.26
N ILE A 14 -16.54 1.78 19.30
CA ILE A 14 -15.17 1.93 18.80
C ILE A 14 -15.16 2.14 17.29
N LEU A 15 -15.93 1.35 16.54
CA LEU A 15 -16.04 1.47 15.08
C LEU A 15 -16.66 2.79 14.66
N GLN A 16 -17.65 3.31 15.41
CA GLN A 16 -18.23 4.61 15.13
C GLN A 16 -17.20 5.73 15.32
N GLU A 17 -16.49 5.71 16.45
CA GLU A 17 -15.44 6.69 16.75
C GLU A 17 -14.30 6.64 15.72
N TRP A 18 -13.94 5.43 15.27
CA TRP A 18 -12.98 5.21 14.21
C TRP A 18 -13.47 5.74 12.86
N GLU A 19 -14.73 5.46 12.49
CA GLU A 19 -15.32 5.90 11.23
C GLU A 19 -15.34 7.44 11.11
N ASP A 20 -15.70 8.12 12.19
CA ASP A 20 -15.71 9.59 12.24
C ASP A 20 -14.30 10.16 11.96
N PHE A 21 -13.26 9.46 12.42
CA PHE A 21 -11.88 9.76 12.06
C PHE A 21 -11.55 9.37 10.61
N ALA A 22 -11.88 8.16 10.19
CA ALA A 22 -11.58 7.59 8.87
C ALA A 22 -12.12 8.47 7.73
N LYS A 23 -13.33 9.01 7.88
CA LYS A 23 -13.95 9.96 6.93
C LYS A 23 -13.12 11.22 6.67
N THR A 24 -12.23 11.60 7.58
CA THR A 24 -11.30 12.73 7.40
C THR A 24 -10.00 12.34 6.70
N LEU A 25 -9.72 11.03 6.60
CA LEU A 25 -8.44 10.50 6.12
C LEU A 25 -8.53 10.05 4.66
N PHE A 26 -9.71 9.55 4.24
CA PHE A 26 -9.98 9.01 2.91
C PHE A 26 -10.87 9.98 2.11
N PRO A 27 -10.40 10.50 0.97
CA PRO A 27 -11.24 11.31 0.09
C PRO A 27 -12.39 10.47 -0.50
N ALA A 28 -13.49 11.14 -0.85
CA ALA A 28 -14.73 10.50 -1.32
C ALA A 28 -14.60 9.77 -2.68
N ASP A 29 -13.44 9.86 -3.33
CA ASP A 29 -13.14 9.24 -4.63
C ASP A 29 -12.59 7.81 -4.53
N GLN A 30 -12.37 7.30 -3.32
CA GLN A 30 -11.92 5.93 -3.12
C GLN A 30 -13.05 4.92 -3.33
N SER A 31 -12.74 3.83 -4.02
CA SER A 31 -13.68 2.75 -4.36
C SER A 31 -14.15 1.92 -3.18
N ILE A 32 -13.60 2.13 -1.98
CA ILE A 32 -13.96 1.35 -0.79
C ILE A 32 -15.14 1.96 -0.06
N THR A 33 -16.12 1.12 0.28
CA THR A 33 -17.26 1.56 1.08
C THR A 33 -16.89 1.65 2.56
N VAL A 34 -17.50 2.60 3.27
CA VAL A 34 -17.39 2.69 4.74
C VAL A 34 -17.77 1.36 5.42
N LYS A 35 -18.69 0.60 4.83
CA LYS A 35 -19.09 -0.71 5.33
C LYS A 35 -17.94 -1.73 5.31
N GLU A 36 -17.20 -1.82 4.20
CA GLU A 36 -16.05 -2.71 4.10
C GLU A 36 -14.95 -2.31 5.08
N LEU A 37 -14.69 -1.01 5.17
CA LEU A 37 -13.79 -0.40 6.16
C LEU A 37 -14.14 -0.84 7.60
N ARG A 38 -15.42 -0.73 8.00
CA ARG A 38 -15.89 -1.17 9.34
C ARG A 38 -15.77 -2.68 9.55
N ASP A 39 -16.10 -3.49 8.54
CA ASP A 39 -16.01 -4.95 8.64
C ASP A 39 -14.57 -5.40 8.92
N HIS A 40 -13.60 -4.82 8.20
CA HIS A 40 -12.19 -5.10 8.43
C HIS A 40 -11.72 -4.63 9.80
N ALA A 41 -12.08 -3.40 10.22
CA ALA A 41 -11.73 -2.90 11.55
C ALA A 41 -12.32 -3.76 12.67
N SER A 42 -13.55 -4.28 12.49
CA SER A 42 -14.19 -5.19 13.43
C SER A 42 -13.40 -6.49 13.59
N LYS A 43 -12.97 -7.10 12.48
CA LYS A 43 -12.12 -8.32 12.49
C LYS A 43 -10.80 -8.10 13.22
N VAL A 44 -10.15 -6.96 13.00
CA VAL A 44 -8.92 -6.57 13.71
C VAL A 44 -9.17 -6.42 15.21
N LEU A 45 -10.24 -5.74 15.63
CA LEU A 45 -10.59 -5.60 17.05
C LEU A 45 -10.83 -6.96 17.72
N VAL A 46 -11.53 -7.87 17.05
CA VAL A 46 -11.79 -9.24 17.55
C VAL A 46 -10.48 -10.03 17.66
N ALA A 47 -9.61 -9.96 16.64
CA ALA A 47 -8.31 -10.63 16.66
C ALA A 47 -7.45 -10.14 17.84
N ILE A 48 -7.38 -8.84 18.05
CA ILE A 48 -6.64 -8.23 19.17
C ILE A 48 -7.24 -8.64 20.51
N ALA A 49 -8.56 -8.60 20.67
CA ALA A 49 -9.20 -9.01 21.92
C ALA A 49 -8.93 -10.48 22.26
N HIS A 50 -8.90 -11.35 21.26
CA HIS A 50 -8.50 -12.75 21.45
C HIS A 50 -7.01 -12.90 21.77
N ASP A 51 -6.12 -12.13 21.15
CA ASP A 51 -4.69 -12.16 21.48
C ASP A 51 -4.44 -11.73 22.93
N LEU A 52 -5.15 -10.70 23.42
CA LEU A 52 -5.09 -10.23 24.80
C LEU A 52 -5.49 -11.30 25.84
N GLU A 53 -6.27 -12.31 25.46
CA GLU A 53 -6.66 -13.41 26.35
C GLU A 53 -5.69 -14.60 26.31
N ARG A 54 -4.82 -14.68 25.29
CA ARG A 54 -3.82 -15.76 25.20
C ARG A 54 -2.74 -15.58 26.26
N SER A 55 -2.24 -16.69 26.81
CA SER A 55 -1.02 -16.65 27.60
C SER A 55 0.19 -16.43 26.68
N GLN A 56 1.13 -15.59 27.11
CA GLN A 56 2.38 -15.37 26.40
C GLN A 56 3.57 -15.51 27.34
N THR A 57 4.69 -16.02 26.84
CA THR A 57 5.95 -16.05 27.57
C THR A 57 6.65 -14.69 27.48
N SER A 58 7.61 -14.43 28.36
CA SER A 58 8.41 -13.20 28.31
C SER A 58 9.20 -13.05 27.01
N THR A 59 9.62 -14.17 26.40
CA THR A 59 10.27 -14.18 25.08
C THR A 59 9.31 -13.73 24.00
N VAL A 60 8.12 -14.33 23.92
CA VAL A 60 7.08 -13.94 22.94
C VAL A 60 6.72 -12.47 23.12
N GLN A 61 6.57 -12.01 24.36
CA GLN A 61 6.31 -10.60 24.66
C GLN A 61 7.41 -9.67 24.14
N SER A 62 8.68 -9.99 24.42
CA SER A 62 9.84 -9.24 23.94
C SER A 62 9.90 -9.22 22.41
N ASP A 63 9.62 -10.34 21.76
CA ASP A 63 9.72 -10.47 20.32
C ASP A 63 8.57 -9.74 19.61
N LYS A 64 7.33 -9.82 20.13
CA LYS A 64 6.20 -8.97 19.69
C LYS A 64 6.56 -7.50 19.77
N SER A 65 7.04 -7.05 20.93
CA SER A 65 7.43 -5.65 21.17
C SER A 65 8.54 -5.15 20.23
N LYS A 66 9.33 -6.04 19.64
CA LYS A 66 10.42 -5.71 18.72
C LYS A 66 10.12 -6.03 17.25
N GLY A 67 8.94 -6.58 16.95
CA GLY A 67 8.59 -7.07 15.62
C GLY A 67 9.47 -8.23 15.14
N LEU A 68 9.99 -9.05 16.06
CA LEU A 68 10.91 -10.16 15.79
C LEU A 68 10.23 -11.53 15.72
N LEU A 69 8.92 -11.58 15.93
CA LEU A 69 8.19 -12.84 15.82
C LEU A 69 8.33 -13.40 14.42
N VAL A 70 8.94 -14.58 14.35
CA VAL A 70 9.00 -15.36 13.13
C VAL A 70 7.60 -15.90 12.87
N LYS A 71 7.07 -15.54 11.71
CA LYS A 71 5.77 -15.98 11.23
C LYS A 71 5.68 -17.51 11.17
N ASP A 72 4.52 -18.05 11.50
CA ASP A 72 4.12 -19.41 11.13
C ASP A 72 3.44 -19.36 9.76
N ASP A 73 4.08 -19.92 8.73
CA ASP A 73 3.58 -19.88 7.35
C ASP A 73 2.32 -20.73 7.11
N GLU A 74 1.91 -21.56 8.06
CA GLU A 74 0.72 -22.42 7.93
C GLU A 74 -0.58 -21.74 8.38
N ILE A 75 -0.53 -20.58 9.06
CA ILE A 75 -1.70 -19.90 9.62
C ILE A 75 -1.88 -18.54 8.97
N ASN A 76 -2.84 -18.41 8.06
CA ASN A 76 -3.28 -17.10 7.56
C ASN A 76 -3.95 -16.32 8.71
N THR A 77 -3.43 -15.13 9.00
CA THR A 77 -4.00 -14.22 10.01
C THR A 77 -4.93 -13.19 9.37
N ALA A 78 -5.77 -12.54 10.19
CA ALA A 78 -6.63 -11.46 9.72
C ALA A 78 -5.81 -10.27 9.16
N ALA A 79 -4.62 -10.02 9.72
CA ALA A 79 -3.68 -9.01 9.24
C ALA A 79 -3.17 -9.30 7.82
N GLU A 80 -2.93 -10.57 7.49
CA GLU A 80 -2.45 -10.96 6.17
C GLU A 80 -3.47 -10.64 5.08
N ASP A 81 -4.70 -11.11 5.29
CA ASP A 81 -5.83 -10.82 4.42
C ASP A 81 -6.05 -9.31 4.32
N HIS A 82 -5.95 -8.58 5.44
CA HIS A 82 -6.11 -7.13 5.47
C HIS A 82 -5.12 -6.43 4.54
N GLY A 83 -3.82 -6.73 4.65
CA GLY A 83 -2.78 -6.12 3.81
C GLY A 83 -3.00 -6.36 2.31
N ILE A 84 -3.39 -7.58 1.92
CA ILE A 84 -3.72 -7.91 0.52
C ILE A 84 -4.96 -7.14 0.04
N GLN A 85 -6.01 -7.11 0.86
CA GLN A 85 -7.27 -6.42 0.51
C GLN A 85 -7.02 -4.91 0.31
N ARG A 86 -6.15 -4.28 1.12
CA ARG A 86 -5.81 -2.86 0.92
C ARG A 86 -5.12 -2.59 -0.41
N VAL A 87 -4.27 -3.51 -0.88
CA VAL A 87 -3.70 -3.39 -2.24
C VAL A 87 -4.79 -3.49 -3.31
N ILE A 88 -5.69 -4.47 -3.18
CA ILE A 88 -6.78 -4.70 -4.15
C ILE A 88 -7.74 -3.49 -4.20
N GLN A 89 -8.01 -2.88 -3.04
CA GLN A 89 -8.86 -1.70 -2.90
C GLN A 89 -8.16 -0.40 -3.32
N GLY A 90 -6.88 -0.45 -3.71
CA GLY A 90 -6.13 0.70 -4.20
C GLY A 90 -5.62 1.65 -3.10
N LEU A 91 -5.72 1.26 -1.82
CA LEU A 91 -5.20 2.07 -0.72
C LEU A 91 -3.67 2.03 -0.71
N SER A 92 -3.06 3.17 -0.40
CA SER A 92 -1.64 3.27 -0.13
C SER A 92 -1.28 2.61 1.22
N ILE A 93 -0.02 2.21 1.36
CA ILE A 93 0.49 1.71 2.64
C ILE A 93 0.35 2.75 3.76
N ILE A 94 0.45 4.04 3.43
CA ILE A 94 0.32 5.16 4.39
C ILE A 94 -1.12 5.24 4.90
N GLU A 95 -2.10 5.08 4.02
CA GLU A 95 -3.51 5.03 4.37
C GLU A 95 -3.83 3.86 5.30
N MET A 96 -3.35 2.67 4.98
CA MET A 96 -3.49 1.49 5.86
C MET A 96 -2.89 1.74 7.25
N ILE A 97 -1.69 2.33 7.35
CA ILE A 97 -1.10 2.67 8.65
C ILE A 97 -1.95 3.72 9.40
N ARG A 98 -2.55 4.69 8.69
CA ARG A 98 -3.45 5.68 9.31
C ARG A 98 -4.70 5.02 9.89
N GLU A 99 -5.25 3.99 9.24
CA GLU A 99 -6.39 3.22 9.79
C GLU A 99 -6.07 2.62 11.16
N TYR A 100 -4.93 1.92 11.27
CA TYR A 100 -4.48 1.34 12.54
C TYR A 100 -4.24 2.40 13.61
N ARG A 101 -3.63 3.53 13.24
CA ARG A 101 -3.42 4.65 14.18
C ARG A 101 -4.74 5.22 14.69
N ALA A 102 -5.72 5.40 13.81
CA ALA A 102 -7.06 5.86 14.18
C ALA A 102 -7.77 4.83 15.08
N LEU A 103 -7.64 3.54 14.78
CA LEU A 103 -8.27 2.47 15.54
C LEU A 103 -7.70 2.41 16.97
N ARG A 104 -6.36 2.39 17.09
CA ARG A 104 -5.65 2.45 18.38
C ARG A 104 -6.06 3.67 19.20
N ALA A 105 -6.10 4.84 18.57
CA ALA A 105 -6.51 6.08 19.25
C ALA A 105 -7.96 6.03 19.73
N SER A 106 -8.84 5.34 18.98
CA SER A 106 -10.25 5.21 19.33
C SER A 106 -10.46 4.28 20.52
N VAL A 107 -9.81 3.11 20.50
CA VAL A 107 -9.83 2.15 21.63
C VAL A 107 -9.31 2.81 22.90
N ILE A 108 -8.12 3.42 22.87
CA ILE A 108 -7.49 4.01 24.06
C ILE A 108 -8.34 5.17 24.61
N ARG A 109 -8.87 6.03 23.73
CA ARG A 109 -9.68 7.19 24.14
C ARG A 109 -10.98 6.76 24.79
N LEU A 110 -11.74 5.86 24.17
CA LEU A 110 -13.00 5.37 24.74
C LEU A 110 -12.76 4.60 26.05
N PHE A 111 -11.72 3.76 26.09
CA PHE A 111 -11.34 3.03 27.29
C PHE A 111 -11.02 3.99 28.46
N SER A 112 -10.24 5.05 28.19
CA SER A 112 -9.88 6.06 29.19
C SER A 112 -11.05 6.88 29.74
N LYS A 113 -12.14 7.02 28.97
CA LYS A 113 -13.36 7.72 29.41
C LYS A 113 -14.28 6.84 30.27
N SER A 114 -14.04 5.54 30.33
CA SER A 114 -14.85 4.64 31.15
C SER A 114 -14.30 4.60 32.59
N ASP A 115 -14.94 5.33 33.51
CA ASP A 115 -14.52 5.52 34.92
C ASP A 115 -14.20 4.23 35.69
N ARG A 116 -14.80 3.09 35.30
CA ARG A 116 -14.54 1.77 35.88
C ARG A 116 -13.33 1.02 35.29
N ALA A 117 -12.85 1.41 34.11
CA ALA A 117 -11.73 0.74 33.46
C ALA A 117 -10.40 1.14 34.08
N ILE A 118 -10.15 2.44 34.27
CA ILE A 118 -8.85 2.93 34.76
C ILE A 118 -8.51 2.41 36.16
N LEU A 119 -9.49 2.35 37.07
CA LEU A 119 -9.29 1.92 38.46
C LEU A 119 -8.96 0.42 38.61
N LEU A 120 -9.25 -0.40 37.61
CA LEU A 120 -9.15 -1.87 37.67
C LEU A 120 -8.36 -2.48 36.50
N SER A 121 -7.77 -1.66 35.63
CA SER A 121 -7.02 -2.17 34.48
C SER A 121 -5.59 -2.46 34.90
N ASP A 122 -5.15 -3.67 34.56
CA ASP A 122 -3.74 -4.04 34.64
C ASP A 122 -2.96 -3.16 33.64
N PRO A 123 -1.92 -2.42 34.05
CA PRO A 123 -1.05 -1.69 33.13
C PRO A 123 -0.49 -2.57 32.00
N ASN A 124 -0.35 -3.87 32.25
CA ASN A 124 0.07 -4.85 31.26
C ASN A 124 -0.92 -4.99 30.10
N ASP A 125 -2.23 -4.72 30.28
CA ASP A 125 -3.21 -4.84 29.19
C ASP A 125 -2.97 -3.80 28.08
N LEU A 126 -2.57 -2.58 28.45
CA LEU A 126 -2.23 -1.55 27.47
C LEU A 126 -0.92 -1.87 26.73
N VAL A 127 0.06 -2.46 27.43
CA VAL A 127 1.30 -2.94 26.80
C VAL A 127 0.98 -4.03 25.79
N ARG A 128 0.22 -5.05 26.20
CA ARG A 128 -0.20 -6.15 25.33
C ARG A 128 -1.07 -5.70 24.16
N PHE A 129 -1.89 -4.67 24.34
CA PHE A 129 -2.68 -4.10 23.26
C PHE A 129 -1.81 -3.40 22.21
N ASN A 130 -0.78 -2.66 22.65
CA ASN A 130 0.18 -2.06 21.72
C ASN A 130 0.96 -3.15 20.97
N GLU A 131 1.42 -4.20 21.67
CA GLU A 131 2.08 -5.36 21.07
C GLU A 131 1.21 -6.02 19.98
N ALA A 132 -0.07 -6.25 20.28
CA ALA A 132 -1.01 -6.86 19.33
C ALA A 132 -1.27 -5.97 18.10
N ILE A 133 -1.45 -4.66 18.31
CA ILE A 133 -1.59 -3.70 17.20
C ILE A 133 -0.32 -3.65 16.34
N ASP A 134 0.86 -3.58 16.96
CA ASP A 134 2.13 -3.48 16.24
C ASP A 134 2.40 -4.77 15.44
N GLN A 135 2.00 -5.94 15.96
CA GLN A 135 2.02 -7.21 15.23
C GLN A 135 1.09 -7.17 14.00
N GLU A 136 -0.19 -6.79 14.17
CA GLU A 136 -1.16 -6.68 13.06
C GLU A 136 -0.67 -5.71 11.97
N VAL A 137 -0.05 -4.59 12.36
CA VAL A 137 0.56 -3.63 11.42
C VAL A 137 1.74 -4.25 10.69
N ALA A 138 2.66 -4.93 11.38
CA ALA A 138 3.84 -5.53 10.78
C ALA A 138 3.46 -6.61 9.76
N GLU A 139 2.53 -7.50 10.11
CA GLU A 139 2.01 -8.54 9.23
C GLU A 139 1.29 -7.93 8.02
N SER A 140 0.42 -6.95 8.22
CA SER A 140 -0.29 -6.27 7.12
C SER A 140 0.67 -5.55 6.17
N VAL A 141 1.71 -4.90 6.69
CA VAL A 141 2.75 -4.22 5.88
C VAL A 141 3.55 -5.22 5.07
N TYR A 142 3.90 -6.36 5.66
CA TYR A 142 4.62 -7.43 4.98
C TYR A 142 3.81 -7.99 3.81
N THR A 143 2.54 -8.35 4.03
CA THR A 143 1.69 -8.91 2.97
C THR A 143 1.32 -7.88 1.92
N TYR A 144 1.04 -6.63 2.31
CA TYR A 144 0.85 -5.52 1.39
C TYR A 144 2.04 -5.38 0.44
N SER A 145 3.25 -5.28 0.99
CA SER A 145 4.48 -5.06 0.22
C SER A 145 4.77 -6.25 -0.69
N THR A 146 4.68 -7.47 -0.16
CA THR A 146 4.89 -8.70 -0.92
C THR A 146 3.90 -8.85 -2.08
N TYR A 147 2.63 -8.54 -1.83
CA TYR A 147 1.58 -8.61 -2.85
C TYR A 147 1.77 -7.51 -3.91
N LYS A 148 2.09 -6.28 -3.50
CA LYS A 148 2.38 -5.15 -4.41
C LYS A 148 3.59 -5.44 -5.29
N ASP A 149 4.65 -6.01 -4.73
CA ASP A 149 5.85 -6.41 -5.48
C ASP A 149 5.53 -7.54 -6.47
N LYS A 150 4.71 -8.51 -6.06
CA LYS A 150 4.25 -9.58 -6.95
C LYS A 150 3.45 -9.01 -8.13
N GLN A 151 2.51 -8.10 -7.88
CA GLN A 151 1.74 -7.41 -8.94
C GLN A 151 2.67 -6.65 -9.89
N THR A 152 3.65 -5.92 -9.35
CA THR A 152 4.64 -5.19 -10.14
C THR A 152 5.44 -6.13 -11.04
N ARG A 153 5.97 -7.24 -10.50
CA ARG A 153 6.70 -8.26 -11.28
C ARG A 153 5.85 -8.88 -12.39
N ILE A 154 4.58 -9.16 -12.11
CA ILE A 154 3.65 -9.72 -13.10
C ILE A 154 3.42 -8.71 -14.24
N PHE A 155 3.12 -7.46 -13.90
CA PHE A 155 2.92 -6.40 -14.87
C PHE A 155 4.18 -6.14 -15.72
N GLU A 156 5.35 -6.10 -15.09
CA GLU A 156 6.63 -5.99 -15.79
C GLU A 156 6.88 -7.15 -16.75
N SER A 157 6.55 -8.38 -16.33
CA SER A 157 6.69 -9.58 -17.16
C SER A 157 5.76 -9.54 -18.37
N MET A 158 4.50 -9.12 -18.16
CA MET A 158 3.51 -8.96 -19.23
C MET A 158 3.93 -7.89 -20.24
N LEU A 159 4.32 -6.71 -19.77
CA LEU A 159 4.76 -5.63 -20.68
C LEU A 159 6.09 -5.96 -21.38
N SER A 160 6.98 -6.72 -20.73
CA SER A 160 8.25 -7.13 -21.31
C SER A 160 8.12 -8.25 -22.34
N SER A 161 7.00 -8.97 -22.37
CA SER A 161 6.72 -9.94 -23.45
C SER A 161 6.09 -9.29 -24.69
N ILE A 162 5.62 -8.05 -24.58
CA ILE A 162 5.10 -7.28 -25.71
C ILE A 162 6.28 -6.84 -26.60
N PRO A 163 6.26 -7.16 -27.92
CA PRO A 163 7.33 -6.78 -28.84
C PRO A 163 7.35 -5.28 -29.15
N ASP A 164 6.21 -4.61 -29.02
CA ASP A 164 6.07 -3.17 -29.23
C ASP A 164 6.83 -2.36 -28.17
N LEU A 165 7.30 -1.18 -28.57
CA LEU A 165 8.01 -0.29 -27.66
C LEU A 165 7.04 0.31 -26.64
N SER A 166 7.26 0.02 -25.35
CA SER A 166 6.43 0.56 -24.28
C SER A 166 7.28 1.29 -23.25
N TYR A 167 6.87 2.51 -22.90
CA TYR A 167 7.50 3.35 -21.91
C TYR A 167 6.49 4.30 -21.27
N THR A 168 6.83 4.83 -20.09
CA THR A 168 6.07 5.92 -19.46
C THR A 168 7.01 7.06 -19.11
N LEU A 169 6.45 8.27 -19.04
CA LEU A 169 7.16 9.49 -18.71
C LEU A 169 6.50 10.18 -17.51
N ASP A 170 7.30 10.87 -16.70
CA ASP A 170 6.77 11.87 -15.77
C ASP A 170 6.39 13.18 -16.51
N LEU A 171 5.87 14.16 -15.77
CA LEU A 171 5.45 15.46 -16.33
C LEU A 171 6.62 16.31 -16.84
N ASP A 172 7.85 16.01 -16.45
CA ASP A 172 9.06 16.67 -16.93
C ASP A 172 9.64 15.97 -18.17
N GLY A 173 9.04 14.85 -18.58
CA GLY A 173 9.46 14.03 -19.72
C GLY A 173 10.59 13.06 -19.40
N ASN A 174 10.86 12.77 -18.12
CA ASN A 174 11.82 11.74 -17.73
C ASN A 174 11.19 10.36 -17.83
N ILE A 175 11.97 9.39 -18.30
CA ILE A 175 11.49 8.01 -18.48
C ILE A 175 11.33 7.34 -17.12
N THR A 176 10.09 7.02 -16.74
CA THR A 176 9.73 6.37 -15.48
C THR A 176 9.58 4.85 -15.62
N TYR A 177 9.31 4.37 -16.83
CA TYR A 177 9.22 2.94 -17.14
C TYR A 177 9.69 2.68 -18.57
N MET A 178 10.24 1.49 -18.80
CA MET A 178 10.40 0.93 -20.14
C MET A 178 10.37 -0.60 -20.12
N ASN A 179 9.77 -1.19 -21.17
CA ASN A 179 9.76 -2.63 -21.37
C ASN A 179 11.08 -3.15 -21.95
N LEU A 180 11.18 -4.47 -22.12
CA LEU A 180 12.39 -5.11 -22.64
C LEU A 180 12.68 -4.71 -24.10
N ALA A 181 11.65 -4.55 -24.95
CA ALA A 181 11.81 -4.10 -26.33
C ALA A 181 12.54 -2.75 -26.45
N MET A 182 12.20 -1.80 -25.58
CA MET A 182 12.89 -0.51 -25.49
C MET A 182 14.38 -0.63 -25.12
N THR A 183 14.76 -1.59 -24.28
CA THR A 183 16.18 -1.78 -23.93
C THR A 183 17.02 -2.26 -25.12
N TYR A 184 16.45 -3.09 -25.99
CA TYR A 184 17.12 -3.52 -27.22
C TYR A 184 17.29 -2.38 -28.21
N LEU A 185 16.31 -1.47 -28.30
CA LEU A 185 16.39 -0.30 -29.16
C LEU A 185 17.55 0.63 -28.77
N TYR A 186 17.74 0.86 -27.47
CA TYR A 186 18.79 1.74 -26.95
C TYR A 186 20.15 1.08 -26.78
N ASP A 187 20.21 -0.26 -26.82
CA ASP A 187 21.42 -1.04 -26.52
C ASP A 187 22.04 -0.65 -25.17
N LYS A 188 21.16 -0.43 -24.18
CA LYS A 188 21.54 0.02 -22.83
C LYS A 188 20.64 -0.61 -21.76
N PRO A 189 21.18 -0.92 -20.58
CA PRO A 189 20.38 -1.45 -19.48
C PRO A 189 19.45 -0.38 -18.90
N LYS A 190 18.29 -0.80 -18.35
CA LYS A 190 17.25 0.11 -17.83
C LYS A 190 17.81 1.15 -16.85
N HIS A 191 18.70 0.76 -15.95
CA HIS A 191 19.26 1.65 -14.92
C HIS A 191 20.10 2.81 -15.49
N GLU A 192 20.55 2.72 -16.74
CA GLU A 192 21.23 3.81 -17.42
C GLU A 192 20.27 4.78 -18.12
N ILE A 193 18.99 4.44 -18.26
CA ILE A 193 18.01 5.24 -19.02
C ILE A 193 16.91 5.81 -18.11
N LEU A 194 16.46 5.03 -17.13
CA LEU A 194 15.42 5.45 -16.19
C LEU A 194 15.80 6.74 -15.47
N GLY A 195 14.83 7.65 -15.33
CA GLY A 195 15.01 8.97 -14.73
C GLY A 195 15.66 10.01 -15.65
N LYS A 196 16.07 9.65 -16.87
CA LYS A 196 16.60 10.62 -17.85
C LYS A 196 15.48 11.15 -18.73
N ALA A 197 15.58 12.43 -19.09
CA ALA A 197 14.69 13.06 -20.05
C ALA A 197 14.73 12.32 -21.39
N ILE A 198 13.56 11.96 -21.92
CA ILE A 198 13.43 11.28 -23.23
C ILE A 198 14.03 12.11 -24.38
N TYR A 199 14.10 13.43 -24.21
CA TYR A 199 14.70 14.32 -25.21
C TYR A 199 16.22 14.24 -25.30
N ASN A 200 16.87 13.71 -24.26
CA ASN A 200 18.33 13.57 -24.19
C ASN A 200 18.80 12.17 -24.59
N THR A 201 17.86 11.27 -24.91
CA THR A 201 18.18 9.98 -25.50
C THR A 201 18.20 10.14 -27.03
N ASN A 202 18.95 9.30 -27.74
CA ASN A 202 19.00 9.29 -29.21
C ASN A 202 17.68 8.77 -29.84
N MET A 203 16.53 9.18 -29.30
CA MET A 203 15.22 8.89 -29.86
C MET A 203 14.99 9.72 -31.14
N PRO A 204 14.22 9.18 -32.09
CA PRO A 204 13.68 9.97 -33.19
C PRO A 204 12.59 10.94 -32.70
N ALA A 205 12.29 11.97 -33.48
CA ALA A 205 11.12 12.86 -33.28
C ALA A 205 11.02 13.54 -31.89
N VAL A 206 12.16 13.83 -31.26
CA VAL A 206 12.26 14.47 -29.93
C VAL A 206 11.49 15.79 -29.81
N ALA A 207 11.42 16.58 -30.89
CA ALA A 207 10.69 17.84 -30.93
C ALA A 207 9.17 17.62 -30.87
N ASP A 208 8.64 16.70 -31.66
CA ASP A 208 7.21 16.38 -31.72
C ASP A 208 6.72 15.79 -30.39
N MET A 209 7.52 14.94 -29.73
CA MET A 209 7.21 14.44 -28.39
C MET A 209 7.06 15.55 -27.36
N ARG A 210 7.91 16.59 -27.40
CA ARG A 210 7.84 17.70 -26.46
C ARG A 210 6.54 18.48 -26.61
N GLU A 211 6.12 18.74 -27.84
CA GLU A 211 4.86 19.44 -28.12
C GLU A 211 3.66 18.61 -27.65
N HIS A 212 3.66 17.30 -27.89
CA HIS A 212 2.62 16.38 -27.41
C HIS A 212 2.53 16.36 -25.88
N ILE A 213 3.66 16.26 -25.19
CA ILE A 213 3.70 16.28 -23.71
C ILE A 213 3.13 17.59 -23.18
N GLN A 214 3.53 18.73 -23.74
CA GLN A 214 3.01 20.05 -23.34
C GLN A 214 1.50 20.19 -23.61
N TYR A 215 1.02 19.65 -24.73
CA TYR A 215 -0.41 19.60 -25.04
C TYR A 215 -1.19 18.78 -24.00
N ILE A 216 -0.74 17.56 -23.67
CA ILE A 216 -1.39 16.70 -22.67
C ILE A 216 -1.39 17.40 -21.30
N ILE A 217 -0.26 17.99 -20.89
CA ILE A 217 -0.14 18.69 -19.60
C ILE A 217 -1.17 19.82 -19.50
N LYS A 218 -1.27 20.64 -20.55
CA LYS A 218 -2.14 21.83 -20.59
C LYS A 218 -3.62 21.49 -20.73
N THR A 219 -3.96 20.50 -21.55
CA THR A 219 -5.36 20.20 -21.91
C THR A 219 -5.97 19.05 -21.14
N LYS A 220 -5.14 18.18 -20.52
CA LYS A 220 -5.54 16.92 -19.91
C LYS A 220 -6.24 15.95 -20.87
N LYS A 221 -6.07 16.15 -22.18
CA LYS A 221 -6.60 15.27 -23.23
C LYS A 221 -5.52 14.37 -23.79
N GLU A 222 -5.90 13.16 -24.18
CA GLU A 222 -5.03 12.23 -24.89
C GLU A 222 -4.67 12.73 -26.29
N CYS A 223 -3.51 12.32 -26.78
CA CYS A 223 -3.08 12.51 -28.17
C CYS A 223 -2.49 11.21 -28.72
N HIS A 224 -2.68 10.99 -30.01
CA HIS A 224 -2.17 9.82 -30.73
C HIS A 224 -1.41 10.30 -31.98
N GLY A 225 -0.31 9.63 -32.31
CA GLY A 225 0.52 9.94 -33.47
C GLY A 225 1.52 8.81 -33.74
N GLU A 226 2.10 8.83 -34.94
CA GLU A 226 3.11 7.85 -35.38
C GLU A 226 4.52 8.46 -35.23
N VAL A 227 5.46 7.66 -34.75
CA VAL A 227 6.87 8.01 -34.61
C VAL A 227 7.70 7.17 -35.58
N VAL A 228 8.45 7.86 -36.45
CA VAL A 228 9.36 7.19 -37.39
C VAL A 228 10.77 7.17 -36.83
N TYR A 229 11.29 5.97 -36.54
CA TYR A 229 12.68 5.77 -36.14
C TYR A 229 13.54 5.30 -37.30
N LYS A 230 14.77 5.81 -37.39
CA LYS A 230 15.79 5.27 -38.27
C LYS A 230 16.90 4.63 -37.45
N ASP A 231 17.09 3.33 -37.58
CA ASP A 231 18.13 2.61 -36.84
C ASP A 231 19.55 2.93 -37.36
N LYS A 232 20.57 2.46 -36.63
CA LYS A 232 21.99 2.64 -37.01
C LYS A 232 22.35 1.99 -38.35
N SER A 233 21.55 1.02 -38.81
CA SER A 233 21.70 0.32 -40.09
C SER A 233 20.97 1.04 -41.24
N GLY A 234 20.22 2.10 -40.94
CA GLY A 234 19.49 2.93 -41.91
C GLY A 234 18.07 2.47 -42.22
N ASN A 235 17.54 1.46 -41.53
CA ASN A 235 16.17 0.99 -41.72
C ASN A 235 15.18 1.90 -41.00
N HIS A 236 14.02 2.13 -41.62
CA HIS A 236 12.92 2.87 -41.00
C HIS A 236 12.03 1.89 -40.23
N HIS A 237 11.74 2.23 -38.99
CA HIS A 237 10.78 1.55 -38.13
C HIS A 237 9.67 2.54 -37.80
N PHE A 238 8.43 2.08 -37.84
CA PHE A 238 7.24 2.86 -37.55
C PHE A 238 6.68 2.37 -36.22
N PHE A 239 6.49 3.28 -35.27
CA PHE A 239 6.01 3.00 -33.92
C PHE A 239 4.89 3.94 -33.52
#